data_AF-A0A2H9RLR9-F1
#
_entry.id   AF-A0A2H9RLR9-F1
#
_cell.length_a   1.000
_cell.length_b   1.000
_cell.length_c   1.000
_cell.angle_alpha   90.00
_cell.angle_beta   90.00
_cell.angle_gamma   90.00
#
_symmetry.space_group_name_H-M   'P 1'
#
loop_
_entity.id
_entity.type
_entity.pdbx_description
1 polymer ?
#
loop_
_entity_poly.entity_id
_entity_poly.type
_entity_poly.pdbx_seq_one_letter_code
_entity_poly.pdbx_strand_id
1 'polypeptide(L)'
;MQKIDPYKSRQRFEEWKNQKITEISKSNAELLRNYILDMEKGINTNGTVKGPRSPIKLLSLVYRIKKIMLLAENKFKLKDLSRITEEQIHD
;
A
#
# COMPACT_ATOMS: atom_id res chain seq x y z
N MET A 1 -16.69 -27.83 8.33
CA MET A 1 -15.21 -27.85 8.36
C MET A 1 -14.72 -26.41 8.25
N GLN A 2 -14.23 -25.79 9.33
CA GLN A 2 -13.69 -24.43 9.27
C GLN A 2 -12.41 -24.45 8.41
N LYS A 3 -12.38 -23.67 7.34
CA LYS A 3 -11.16 -23.46 6.55
C LYS A 3 -10.15 -22.73 7.44
N ILE A 4 -9.15 -23.46 7.92
CA ILE A 4 -8.01 -22.88 8.63
C ILE A 4 -7.24 -22.03 7.61
N ASP A 5 -6.93 -20.78 7.96
CA ASP A 5 -6.03 -19.92 7.17
C ASP A 5 -4.58 -20.21 7.62
N PRO A 6 -3.82 -21.06 6.89
CA PRO A 6 -2.47 -21.43 7.30
C PRO A 6 -1.51 -20.23 7.31
N TYR A 7 -1.84 -19.17 6.57
CA TYR A 7 -1.00 -17.98 6.42
C TYR A 7 -1.34 -16.88 7.42
N LYS A 8 -2.42 -17.03 8.20
CA LYS A 8 -2.92 -16.02 9.16
C LYS A 8 -2.98 -14.63 8.53
N SER A 9 -3.40 -14.55 7.27
CA SER A 9 -3.33 -13.35 6.44
C SER A 9 -4.14 -12.21 7.04
N ARG A 10 -5.30 -12.53 7.64
CA ARG A 10 -6.12 -11.53 8.33
C ARG A 10 -5.40 -10.97 9.55
N GLN A 11 -4.90 -11.83 10.43
CA GLN A 11 -4.15 -11.40 11.62
C GLN A 11 -2.95 -10.53 11.24
N ARG A 12 -2.14 -10.97 10.28
CA ARG A 12 -0.97 -10.22 9.81
C ARG A 12 -1.35 -8.85 9.25
N PHE A 13 -2.49 -8.74 8.57
CA PHE A 13 -2.97 -7.46 8.06
C PHE A 13 -3.45 -6.53 9.19
N GLU A 14 -4.14 -7.06 10.20
CA GLU A 14 -4.52 -6.30 11.40
C GLU A 14 -3.28 -5.81 12.18
N GLU A 15 -2.26 -6.66 12.33
CA GLU A 15 -0.98 -6.29 12.92
C GLU A 15 -0.30 -5.19 12.11
N TRP A 16 -0.26 -5.32 10.78
CA TRP A 16 0.30 -4.30 9.89
C TRP A 16 -0.41 -2.95 10.02
N LYS A 17 -1.75 -2.93 10.19
CA LYS A 17 -2.49 -1.67 10.41
C LYS A 17 -2.01 -0.92 11.65
N ASN A 18 -1.41 -1.58 12.63
CA ASN A 18 -0.86 -0.92 13.82
C ASN A 18 0.64 -0.65 13.73
N GLN A 19 1.32 -1.12 12.68
CA GLN A 19 2.75 -0.92 12.51
C GLN A 19 3.08 0.49 11.99
N LYS A 20 4.14 1.06 12.56
CA LYS A 20 4.79 2.25 12.02
C LYS A 20 5.66 1.85 10.83
N ILE A 21 5.46 2.51 9.70
CA ILE A 21 6.30 2.34 8.51
C ILE A 21 7.47 3.31 8.65
N THR A 22 8.70 2.82 8.67
CA THR A 22 9.92 3.62 8.93
C THR A 22 10.91 3.60 7.77
N GLU A 23 10.71 2.71 6.81
CA GLU A 23 11.64 2.49 5.70
C GLU A 23 11.48 3.51 4.56
N ILE A 24 10.42 4.32 4.60
CA ILE A 24 10.12 5.38 3.64
C ILE A 24 9.79 6.68 4.40
N SER A 25 9.85 7.81 3.72
CA SER A 25 9.44 9.11 4.23
C SER A 25 8.04 9.10 4.84
N LYS A 26 7.79 10.04 5.77
CA LYS A 26 6.49 10.16 6.45
C LYS A 26 5.33 10.38 5.46
N SER A 27 5.52 11.22 4.45
CA SER A 27 4.51 11.50 3.43
C SER A 27 4.16 10.24 2.62
N ASN A 28 5.16 9.49 2.16
CA ASN A 28 4.93 8.24 1.43
C ASN A 28 4.32 7.13 2.31
N ALA A 29 4.71 7.07 3.59
CA ALA A 29 4.10 6.15 4.56
C ALA A 29 2.61 6.43 4.78
N GLU A 30 2.24 7.71 4.89
CA GLU A 30 0.85 8.14 5.00
C GLU A 30 0.06 7.83 3.73
N LEU A 31 0.61 8.16 2.55
CA LEU A 31 0.01 7.86 1.25
C LEU A 31 -0.24 6.35 1.07
N LEU A 32 0.75 5.51 1.38
CA LEU A 32 0.62 4.05 1.32
C LEU A 32 -0.50 3.56 2.24
N ARG A 33 -0.52 4.05 3.48
CA ARG A 33 -1.52 3.65 4.48
C ARG A 33 -2.93 4.00 4.01
N ASN A 34 -3.15 5.23 3.57
CA ASN A 34 -4.46 5.68 3.09
C ASN A 34 -4.92 4.85 1.89
N TYR A 35 -4.05 4.64 0.90
CA TYR A 35 -4.35 3.82 -0.26
C TYR A 35 -4.79 2.39 0.13
N ILE A 36 -4.06 1.74 1.04
CA ILE A 36 -4.38 0.37 1.45
C ILE A 36 -5.71 0.29 2.22
N LEU A 37 -6.01 1.28 3.07
CA LEU A 37 -7.29 1.34 3.79
C LEU A 37 -8.47 1.61 2.86
N ASP A 38 -8.28 2.40 1.81
CA ASP A 38 -9.28 2.59 0.76
C ASP A 38 -9.54 1.27 0.01
N MET A 39 -8.46 0.54 -0.31
CA MET A 39 -8.58 -0.77 -0.96
C MET A 39 -9.24 -1.82 -0.06
N GLU A 40 -9.07 -1.75 1.26
CA GLU A 40 -9.76 -2.57 2.27
C GLU A 40 -11.26 -2.29 2.24
N LYS A 41 -11.66 -1.02 2.11
CA LYS A 41 -13.07 -0.59 2.02
C LYS A 41 -13.69 -0.79 0.63
N GLY A 42 -12.90 -1.20 -0.36
CA GLY A 42 -13.36 -1.32 -1.76
C GLY A 42 -13.50 0.01 -2.50
N ILE A 43 -12.93 1.09 -1.95
CA ILE A 43 -12.86 2.41 -2.59
C ILE A 43 -11.69 2.34 -3.58
N ASN A 44 -11.98 2.15 -4.87
CA ASN A 44 -10.94 2.04 -5.90
C ASN A 44 -10.72 3.38 -6.60
N THR A 45 -9.48 3.65 -6.96
CA THR A 45 -9.06 4.89 -7.63
C THR A 45 -9.62 5.06 -9.06
N ASN A 46 -10.14 3.99 -9.67
CA ASN A 46 -10.56 3.98 -11.07
C ASN A 46 -12.10 4.08 -11.26
N GLY A 47 -12.84 4.50 -10.24
CA GLY A 47 -14.31 4.66 -10.31
C GLY A 47 -15.10 3.35 -10.43
N THR A 48 -14.44 2.20 -10.59
CA THR A 48 -15.12 0.89 -10.63
C THR A 48 -15.32 0.36 -9.21
N VAL A 49 -16.55 -0.05 -8.89
CA VAL A 49 -16.86 -0.71 -7.62
C VAL A 49 -16.30 -2.13 -7.68
N LYS A 50 -15.06 -2.32 -7.26
CA LYS A 50 -14.51 -3.63 -6.91
C LYS A 50 -14.61 -3.76 -5.40
N GLY A 51 -15.31 -4.79 -4.92
CA GLY A 51 -15.50 -5.01 -3.50
C GLY A 51 -14.18 -5.07 -2.70
N PRO A 52 -14.27 -5.06 -1.36
CA PRO A 52 -13.12 -5.16 -0.46
C PRO A 52 -12.06 -6.17 -0.91
N ARG A 53 -10.80 -5.77 -0.94
CA ARG A 53 -9.70 -6.72 -1.21
C ARG A 53 -9.49 -7.63 0.00
N SER A 54 -9.19 -8.90 -0.26
CA SER A 54 -8.88 -9.84 0.81
C SER A 54 -7.56 -9.49 1.51
N PRO A 55 -7.38 -9.84 2.80
CA PRO A 55 -6.17 -9.50 3.56
C PRO A 55 -4.85 -9.92 2.89
N ILE A 56 -4.82 -11.09 2.24
CA ILE A 56 -3.64 -11.55 1.50
C ILE A 56 -3.30 -10.64 0.30
N LYS A 57 -4.32 -10.10 -0.39
CA LYS A 57 -4.12 -9.16 -1.50
C LYS A 57 -3.66 -7.80 -0.96
N LEU A 58 -4.21 -7.35 0.16
CA LEU A 58 -3.80 -6.10 0.82
C LEU A 58 -2.34 -6.17 1.26
N LEU A 59 -1.92 -7.25 1.93
CA LEU A 59 -0.52 -7.47 2.30
C LEU A 59 0.42 -7.51 1.08
N SER A 60 -0.01 -8.16 0.00
CA SER A 60 0.76 -8.16 -1.26
C SER A 60 0.93 -6.75 -1.84
N LEU A 61 -0.14 -5.94 -1.82
CA LEU A 61 -0.11 -4.54 -2.26
C LEU A 61 0.82 -3.70 -1.39
N VAL A 62 0.74 -3.83 -0.06
CA VAL A 62 1.65 -3.17 0.89
C VAL A 62 3.10 -3.38 0.49
N TYR A 63 3.50 -4.64 0.30
CA TYR A 63 4.88 -4.99 -0.01
C TYR A 63 5.33 -4.39 -1.35
N ARG A 64 4.50 -4.56 -2.40
CA ARG A 64 4.83 -4.09 -3.75
C ARG A 64 4.93 -2.58 -3.83
N ILE A 65 3.97 -1.86 -3.25
CA ILE A 65 3.94 -0.39 -3.30
C ILE A 65 5.08 0.16 -2.44
N LYS A 66 5.29 -0.35 -1.22
CA LYS A 66 6.43 0.07 -0.38
C LYS A 66 7.77 -0.09 -1.12
N LYS A 67 7.96 -1.19 -1.84
CA LYS A 67 9.17 -1.43 -2.65
C LYS A 67 9.34 -0.37 -3.75
N ILE A 68 8.26 0.02 -4.43
CA ILE A 68 8.28 1.10 -5.43
C ILE A 68 8.61 2.43 -4.76
N MET A 69 7.99 2.75 -3.62
CA MET A 69 8.26 4.00 -2.91
C MET A 69 9.70 4.11 -2.44
N LEU A 70 10.26 3.01 -1.92
CA LEU A 70 11.66 2.93 -1.53
C LEU A 70 12.61 3.13 -2.72
N LEU A 71 12.28 2.52 -3.88
CA LEU A 71 13.04 2.72 -5.11
C LEU A 71 13.00 4.20 -5.53
N ALA A 72 11.82 4.82 -5.45
CA ALA A 72 11.62 6.20 -5.83
C ALA A 72 12.41 7.17 -4.95
N GLU A 73 12.37 6.97 -3.63
CA GLU A 73 13.16 7.75 -2.67
C GLU A 73 14.66 7.58 -2.87
N ASN A 74 15.12 6.35 -3.10
CA ASN A 74 16.55 6.07 -3.19
C ASN A 74 17.16 6.58 -4.50
N LYS A 75 16.50 6.30 -5.64
CA LYS A 75 17.01 6.63 -6.97
C LYS A 75 16.73 8.07 -7.38
N PHE A 76 15.50 8.54 -7.16
CA PHE A 76 15.03 9.83 -7.66
C PHE A 76 14.90 10.89 -6.57
N LYS A 77 15.22 10.55 -5.31
CA LYS A 77 15.11 11.45 -4.15
C LYS A 77 13.70 12.01 -3.92
N LEU A 78 12.68 11.29 -4.42
CA LEU A 78 11.27 11.65 -4.32
C LEU A 78 10.69 11.20 -2.97
N LYS A 79 10.78 12.08 -1.97
CA LYS A 79 10.23 11.87 -0.61
C LYS A 79 8.72 12.12 -0.51
N ASP A 80 8.08 12.55 -1.58
CA ASP A 80 6.63 12.74 -1.61
C ASP A 80 6.10 12.42 -3.00
N LEU A 81 5.58 11.21 -3.17
CA LEU A 81 5.06 10.73 -4.45
C LEU A 81 3.71 11.33 -4.81
N SER A 82 3.02 11.98 -3.86
CA SER A 82 1.76 12.66 -4.16
C SER A 82 1.96 13.91 -5.03
N ARG A 83 3.21 14.37 -5.18
CA ARG A 83 3.59 15.58 -5.91
C ARG A 83 4.30 15.30 -7.23
N ILE A 84 4.32 14.04 -7.68
CA ILE A 84 4.91 13.71 -8.98
C ILE A 84 4.10 14.37 -10.08
N THR A 85 4.77 15.10 -10.97
CA THR A 85 4.16 15.63 -12.20
C THR A 85 4.31 14.65 -13.35
N GLU A 86 3.50 14.82 -14.39
CA GLU A 86 3.54 13.96 -15.58
C GLU A 86 4.91 14.02 -16.29
N GLU A 87 5.56 15.20 -16.32
CA GLU A 87 6.91 15.33 -16.88
C GLU A 87 7.92 14.43 -16.16
N GLN A 88 7.81 14.28 -14.84
CA GLN A 88 8.71 13.47 -14.02
C GLN A 88 8.53 11.95 -14.20
N ILE A 89 7.48 11.51 -14.90
CA ILE A 89 7.21 10.08 -15.17
C ILE A 89 7.82 9.64 -16.51
N HIS A 90 8.05 10.58 -17.42
CA HIS A 90 8.44 10.29 -18.81
C HIS A 90 9.93 10.51 -19.12
N ASP A 91 10.71 11.03 -18.18
CA ASP A 91 12.18 11.13 -18.21
C ASP A 91 12.87 9.93 -17.52
#